data_AF-A0A7N2R158-F1
#
_entry.id   AF-A0A7N2R158-F1
#
_cell.length_a   1.000
_cell.length_b   1.000
_cell.length_c   1.000
_cell.angle_alpha   90.00
_cell.angle_beta   90.00
_cell.angle_gamma   90.00
#
_symmetry.space_group_name_H-M   'P 1'
#
loop_
_entity.id
_entity.type
_entity.pdbx_description
1 polymer ?
#
loop_
_entity_poly.entity_id
_entity_poly.type
_entity_poly.pdbx_seq_one_letter_code
_entity_poly.pdbx_strand_id
1 'polypeptide(L)'
;MNFTNATKQVIKALEPKIVYHPGNFYVAQMDIGTTPYSALLVVDTGFETTWVQNNICIYEINYKDHSHSRGYLSSDTFTFPAHGGERDTHTYLHFGNDAQIRGTDQEIVQTTPLIPNVNMYYVEVLSISMEGKKLPIDPVEFQLRSDFKGGFAIDTGSALTYLVQNAYNIVRVEIVKYLQAYNWNPTVHSELPYDLCYDVIPIENQQFPSLTIHFLGANLDQLGSHRVFKLFYDDTFCMFILPTSQQGTNILGAFQQADYQFLFDVGTG
;
A
#
# COMPACT_ATOMS: atom_id res chain seq x y z
N MET A 1 -12.01 4.73 -35.41
CA MET A 1 -12.79 3.49 -35.17
C MET A 1 -14.02 3.94 -34.39
N ASN A 2 -15.21 3.86 -34.98
CA ASN A 2 -16.43 4.38 -34.36
C ASN A 2 -17.10 3.29 -33.51
N PHE A 3 -17.44 3.61 -32.27
CA PHE A 3 -18.28 2.78 -31.41
C PHE A 3 -19.58 3.53 -31.11
N THR A 4 -20.71 2.83 -31.24
CA THR A 4 -22.05 3.33 -30.95
C THR A 4 -22.39 3.20 -29.47
N ASN A 5 -23.19 4.15 -28.98
CA ASN A 5 -23.71 4.25 -27.62
C ASN A 5 -24.33 2.93 -27.14
N ALA A 6 -23.65 2.23 -26.23
CA ALA A 6 -24.32 1.31 -25.35
C ALA A 6 -25.11 2.15 -24.34
N THR A 7 -26.42 1.92 -24.28
CA THR A 7 -27.31 2.39 -23.22
C THR A 7 -26.57 2.36 -21.88
N LYS A 8 -26.36 3.52 -21.25
CA LYS A 8 -25.94 3.63 -19.85
C LYS A 8 -27.00 2.93 -19.01
N GLN A 9 -26.90 1.61 -18.84
CA GLN A 9 -27.42 0.98 -17.65
C GLN A 9 -26.75 1.70 -16.49
N VAL A 10 -27.55 2.16 -15.53
CA VAL A 10 -27.02 2.57 -14.24
C VAL A 10 -26.45 1.30 -13.64
N ILE A 11 -25.14 1.09 -13.83
CA ILE A 11 -24.40 -0.01 -13.24
C ILE A 11 -24.50 0.23 -11.74
N LYS A 12 -25.16 -0.68 -11.02
CA LYS A 12 -25.12 -0.70 -9.56
C LYS A 12 -23.64 -0.78 -9.15
N ALA A 13 -23.23 -0.01 -8.16
CA ALA A 13 -21.86 0.03 -7.62
C ALA A 13 -21.23 -1.38 -7.60
N LEU A 14 -20.00 -1.49 -8.12
CA LEU A 14 -19.22 -2.71 -7.93
C LEU A 14 -18.70 -2.70 -6.50
N GLU A 15 -19.14 -3.66 -5.70
CA GLU A 15 -18.86 -3.75 -4.26
C GLU A 15 -18.19 -5.10 -3.95
N PRO A 16 -16.94 -5.35 -4.40
CA PRO A 16 -16.22 -6.57 -4.05
C PRO A 16 -16.12 -6.73 -2.53
N LYS A 17 -16.26 -7.97 -2.06
CA LYS A 17 -15.86 -8.30 -0.69
C LYS A 17 -14.34 -8.32 -0.62
N ILE A 18 -13.79 -7.47 0.25
CA ILE A 18 -12.36 -7.44 0.57
C ILE A 18 -12.12 -8.23 1.85
N VAL A 19 -11.11 -9.10 1.83
CA VAL A 19 -10.65 -9.85 3.00
C VAL A 19 -9.17 -9.58 3.20
N TYR A 20 -8.77 -9.30 4.44
CA TYR A 20 -7.37 -9.23 4.80
C TYR A 20 -6.78 -10.64 4.89
N HIS A 21 -5.77 -10.92 4.08
CA HIS A 21 -5.13 -12.23 4.03
C HIS A 21 -4.00 -12.34 5.06
N PRO A 22 -3.72 -13.52 5.66
CA PRO A 22 -2.62 -13.71 6.61
C PRO A 22 -1.22 -13.30 6.10
N GLY A 23 -1.05 -13.24 4.78
CA GLY A 23 0.15 -12.73 4.10
C GLY A 23 0.32 -11.20 4.14
N ASN A 24 -0.58 -10.47 4.82
CA ASN A 24 -0.60 -9.01 4.95
C ASN A 24 -0.89 -8.25 3.65
N PHE A 25 -1.81 -8.77 2.86
CA PHE A 25 -2.33 -8.12 1.66
C PHE A 25 -3.86 -8.26 1.62
N TYR A 26 -4.50 -7.39 0.85
CA TYR A 26 -5.94 -7.40 0.65
C TYR A 26 -6.30 -8.26 -0.57
N VAL A 27 -7.30 -9.11 -0.44
CA VAL A 27 -7.85 -9.88 -1.57
C VAL A 27 -9.31 -9.53 -1.81
N ALA A 28 -9.70 -9.43 -3.07
CA ALA A 28 -11.06 -9.27 -3.54
C ALA A 28 -11.59 -10.57 -4.11
N GLN A 29 -12.82 -10.96 -3.73
CA GLN A 29 -13.51 -12.05 -4.40
C GLN A 29 -14.08 -11.58 -5.74
N MET A 30 -13.83 -12.35 -6.80
CA MET A 30 -14.25 -12.06 -8.17
C MET A 30 -14.69 -13.33 -8.88
N ASP A 31 -15.80 -13.26 -9.63
CA ASP A 31 -16.23 -14.33 -10.51
C ASP A 31 -15.76 -14.06 -11.94
N ILE A 32 -15.18 -15.07 -12.58
CA ILE A 32 -14.55 -14.97 -13.89
C ILE A 32 -15.19 -15.99 -14.84
N GLY A 33 -15.48 -15.54 -16.06
CA GLY A 33 -16.00 -16.40 -17.13
C GLY A 33 -17.52 -16.32 -17.29
N THR A 34 -18.01 -16.79 -18.44
CA THR A 34 -19.46 -16.87 -18.73
C THR A 34 -20.15 -17.97 -17.92
N THR A 35 -19.44 -19.07 -17.64
CA THR A 35 -19.77 -19.99 -16.55
C THR A 35 -18.85 -19.62 -15.39
N PRO A 36 -19.36 -18.86 -14.39
CA PRO A 36 -18.50 -18.19 -13.43
C PRO A 36 -17.76 -19.18 -12.54
N TYR A 37 -16.46 -18.98 -12.38
CA TYR A 37 -15.69 -19.55 -11.28
C TYR A 37 -15.24 -18.41 -10.34
N SER A 38 -15.36 -18.63 -9.04
CA SER A 38 -14.93 -17.64 -8.05
C SER A 38 -13.43 -17.76 -7.77
N ALA A 39 -12.75 -16.63 -7.73
CA ALA A 39 -11.35 -16.50 -7.35
C ALA A 39 -11.17 -15.41 -6.29
N LEU A 40 -10.10 -15.53 -5.50
CA LEU A 40 -9.60 -14.45 -4.64
C LEU A 40 -8.38 -13.82 -5.33
N LEU A 41 -8.46 -12.54 -5.64
CA LEU A 41 -7.42 -11.79 -6.35
C LEU A 41 -6.81 -10.75 -5.41
N VAL A 42 -5.49 -10.58 -5.45
CA VAL A 42 -4.80 -9.52 -4.69
C VAL A 42 -5.21 -8.16 -5.25
N VAL A 43 -5.53 -7.22 -4.36
CA VAL A 43 -5.72 -5.81 -4.71
C VAL A 43 -4.34 -5.16 -4.78
N ASP A 44 -3.88 -4.86 -5.99
CA ASP A 44 -2.53 -4.36 -6.25
C ASP A 44 -2.60 -3.03 -6.99
N THR A 45 -2.29 -1.93 -6.30
CA THR A 45 -2.22 -0.59 -6.89
C THR A 45 -0.83 -0.26 -7.47
N GLY A 46 0.16 -1.14 -7.31
CA GLY A 46 1.55 -0.91 -7.68
C GLY A 46 1.96 -1.46 -9.04
N PHE A 47 1.03 -1.79 -9.94
CA PHE A 47 1.39 -2.51 -11.15
C PHE A 47 0.65 -2.14 -12.44
N GLU A 48 1.41 -2.00 -13.54
CA GLU A 48 0.89 -2.10 -14.92
C GLU A 48 2.03 -2.44 -15.91
N THR A 49 2.01 -3.61 -16.57
CA THR A 49 2.79 -3.85 -17.81
C THR A 49 2.07 -4.79 -18.79
N THR A 50 2.10 -4.42 -20.08
CA THR A 50 1.74 -5.28 -21.22
C THR A 50 2.64 -4.94 -22.42
N TRP A 51 2.97 -5.91 -23.30
CA TRP A 51 3.53 -5.60 -24.63
C TRP A 51 2.96 -6.52 -25.72
N VAL A 52 3.19 -6.14 -26.98
CA VAL A 52 2.65 -6.83 -28.17
C VAL A 52 3.79 -7.48 -28.93
N GLN A 53 3.67 -8.79 -29.21
CA GLN A 53 4.58 -9.50 -30.10
C GLN A 53 3.75 -10.31 -31.11
N ASN A 54 3.92 -10.06 -32.40
CA ASN A 54 3.25 -10.78 -33.49
C ASN A 54 1.70 -10.83 -33.39
N ASN A 55 1.05 -9.69 -33.13
CA ASN A 55 -0.41 -9.59 -32.87
C ASN A 55 -0.92 -10.41 -31.68
N ILE A 56 -0.02 -10.95 -30.87
CA ILE A 56 -0.34 -11.57 -29.60
C ILE A 56 0.11 -10.60 -28.52
N CYS A 57 -0.83 -10.17 -27.69
CA CYS A 57 -0.54 -9.39 -26.51
C CYS A 57 -0.03 -10.36 -25.44
N ILE A 58 1.24 -10.24 -25.06
CA ILE A 58 1.86 -11.05 -24.01
C ILE A 58 2.16 -10.12 -22.85
N TYR A 59 1.78 -10.52 -21.64
CA TYR A 59 2.24 -9.87 -20.43
C TYR A 59 3.39 -10.70 -19.82
N GLU A 60 4.31 -10.02 -19.16
CA GLU A 60 5.48 -10.51 -18.43
C GLU A 60 5.73 -9.45 -17.40
N ILE A 61 5.71 -9.94 -16.19
CA ILE A 61 5.67 -9.13 -15.00
C ILE A 61 6.83 -9.65 -14.21
N ASN A 62 7.75 -8.75 -13.86
CA ASN A 62 8.80 -9.03 -12.89
C ASN A 62 8.39 -8.31 -11.61
N TYR A 63 8.20 -9.09 -10.54
CA TYR A 63 7.84 -8.58 -9.23
C TYR A 63 9.10 -8.18 -8.44
N LYS A 64 8.93 -7.36 -7.41
CA LYS A 64 10.07 -6.87 -6.59
C LYS A 64 10.80 -7.96 -5.82
N ASP A 65 10.15 -9.08 -5.55
CA ASP A 65 10.76 -10.26 -4.93
C ASP A 65 11.57 -11.11 -5.93
N HIS A 66 11.79 -10.61 -7.15
CA HIS A 66 12.46 -11.28 -8.28
C HIS A 66 11.69 -12.46 -8.87
N SER A 67 10.45 -12.69 -8.46
CA SER A 67 9.57 -13.62 -9.18
C SER A 67 9.10 -12.98 -10.49
N HIS A 68 8.64 -13.81 -11.42
CA HIS A 68 8.03 -13.32 -12.66
C HIS A 68 6.81 -14.16 -13.07
N SER A 69 5.85 -13.52 -13.73
CA SER A 69 4.73 -14.19 -14.40
C SER A 69 4.73 -13.81 -15.87
N ARG A 70 4.35 -14.72 -16.76
CA ARG A 70 4.23 -14.47 -18.21
C ARG A 70 3.00 -15.17 -18.76
N GLY A 71 2.22 -14.49 -19.59
CA GLY A 71 1.01 -15.07 -20.16
C GLY A 71 0.46 -14.26 -21.33
N TYR A 72 -0.68 -14.73 -21.84
CA TYR A 72 -1.38 -14.07 -22.94
C TYR A 72 -2.45 -13.13 -22.38
N LEU A 73 -2.51 -11.91 -22.91
CA LEU A 73 -3.62 -11.02 -22.64
C LEU A 73 -4.89 -11.65 -23.21
N SER A 74 -5.91 -11.76 -22.38
CA SER A 74 -7.22 -12.27 -22.73
C SER A 74 -8.28 -11.29 -22.26
N SER A 75 -9.45 -11.34 -22.89
CA SER A 75 -10.65 -10.63 -22.44
C SER A 75 -11.69 -11.64 -21.98
N ASP A 76 -12.25 -11.44 -20.80
CA ASP A 76 -13.35 -12.26 -20.29
C ASP A 76 -14.37 -11.38 -19.55
N THR A 77 -15.50 -11.98 -19.16
CA THR A 77 -16.50 -11.36 -18.30
C THR A 77 -16.10 -11.51 -16.84
N PHE A 78 -16.21 -10.40 -16.12
CA PHE A 78 -15.83 -10.25 -14.73
C PHE A 78 -17.04 -9.79 -13.94
N THR A 79 -17.40 -10.53 -12.89
CA THR A 79 -18.56 -10.22 -12.05
C THR A 79 -18.13 -10.06 -10.60
N PHE A 80 -18.62 -8.98 -9.98
CA PHE A 80 -18.51 -8.77 -8.54
C PHE A 80 -19.83 -9.19 -7.90
N PRO A 81 -19.84 -10.22 -7.04
CA PRO A 81 -21.08 -10.73 -6.46
C PRO A 81 -21.71 -9.69 -5.54
N ALA A 82 -22.81 -9.07 -5.98
CA ALA A 82 -23.61 -8.18 -5.15
C ALA A 82 -24.58 -9.01 -4.30
N HIS A 83 -24.26 -9.22 -3.02
CA HIS A 83 -25.18 -9.91 -2.11
C HIS A 83 -26.34 -8.99 -1.70
N GLY A 84 -27.42 -9.03 -2.47
CA GLY A 84 -28.70 -8.46 -2.04
C GLY A 84 -29.36 -9.38 -1.00
N GLY A 85 -29.27 -9.06 0.29
CA GLY A 85 -30.16 -9.69 1.27
C GLY A 85 -29.78 -9.69 2.75
N GLU A 86 -28.54 -9.44 3.15
CA GLU A 86 -28.15 -9.43 4.58
C GLU A 86 -27.59 -8.08 4.99
N ARG A 87 -27.93 -7.64 6.21
CA ARG A 87 -27.68 -6.29 6.77
C ARG A 87 -26.19 -5.99 7.05
N ASP A 88 -25.26 -6.64 6.36
CA ASP A 88 -23.82 -6.49 6.61
C ASP A 88 -23.02 -6.54 5.29
N THR A 89 -23.30 -5.60 4.40
CA THR A 89 -22.58 -5.42 3.12
C THR A 89 -21.59 -4.26 3.22
N HIS A 90 -20.65 -4.35 4.15
CA HIS A 90 -19.50 -3.44 4.15
C HIS A 90 -18.52 -3.89 3.05
N THR A 91 -18.55 -3.23 1.89
CA THR A 91 -17.43 -3.28 0.93
C THR A 91 -16.40 -2.22 1.30
N TYR A 92 -15.13 -2.50 1.00
CA TYR A 92 -14.01 -1.60 1.29
C TYR A 92 -13.39 -1.01 0.01
N LEU A 93 -13.93 -1.36 -1.16
CA LEU A 93 -13.39 -0.93 -2.45
C LEU A 93 -14.53 -0.48 -3.35
N HIS A 94 -14.52 0.80 -3.70
CA HIS A 94 -15.52 1.45 -4.52
C HIS A 94 -14.88 1.97 -5.80
N PHE A 95 -15.65 1.98 -6.90
CA PHE A 95 -15.20 2.45 -8.21
C PHE A 95 -16.13 3.51 -8.78
N GLY A 96 -15.58 4.37 -9.65
CA GLY A 96 -16.37 5.36 -10.38
C GLY A 96 -17.03 6.38 -9.45
N ASN A 97 -18.30 6.72 -9.74
CA ASN A 97 -19.03 7.75 -9.00
C ASN A 97 -19.27 7.41 -7.52
N ASP A 98 -19.18 6.13 -7.15
CA ASP A 98 -19.38 5.66 -5.78
C ASP A 98 -18.08 5.73 -4.96
N ALA A 99 -16.92 5.92 -5.62
CA ALA A 99 -15.66 6.17 -4.96
C ALA A 99 -15.62 7.63 -4.46
N GLN A 100 -16.27 7.88 -3.33
CA GLN A 100 -16.30 9.19 -2.68
C GLN A 100 -15.87 9.06 -1.22
N ILE A 101 -14.89 9.87 -0.83
CA ILE A 101 -14.59 10.10 0.58
C ILE A 101 -15.20 11.45 0.94
N ARG A 102 -16.12 11.46 1.91
CA ARG A 102 -16.71 12.68 2.45
C ARG A 102 -16.12 12.93 3.81
N GLY A 103 -15.48 14.07 3.97
CA GLY A 103 -15.06 14.51 5.30
C GLY A 103 -16.24 14.79 6.21
N THR A 104 -16.00 14.73 7.51
CA THR A 104 -16.91 15.22 8.54
C THR A 104 -16.32 16.48 9.17
N ASP A 105 -17.06 17.14 10.08
CA ASP A 105 -16.51 18.26 10.86
C ASP A 105 -15.30 17.84 11.73
N GLN A 106 -15.10 16.53 11.93
CA GLN A 106 -14.04 15.93 12.75
C GLN A 106 -12.96 15.24 11.91
N GLU A 107 -13.25 14.88 10.66
CA GLU A 107 -12.35 14.14 9.76
C GLU A 107 -12.24 14.87 8.43
N ILE A 108 -11.14 15.62 8.27
CA ILE A 108 -10.87 16.39 7.05
C ILE A 108 -10.17 15.49 6.04
N VAL A 109 -10.74 15.35 4.85
CA VAL A 109 -10.07 14.69 3.72
C VAL A 109 -8.90 15.55 3.28
N GLN A 110 -7.70 14.99 3.36
CA GLN A 110 -6.49 15.61 2.86
C GLN A 110 -6.17 15.07 1.47
N THR A 111 -5.53 15.88 0.64
CA THR A 111 -5.22 15.51 -0.75
C THR A 111 -3.76 15.79 -1.06
N THR A 112 -3.15 14.89 -1.83
CA THR A 112 -1.81 15.06 -2.38
C THR A 112 -1.86 14.77 -3.87
N PRO A 113 -1.21 15.57 -4.73
CA PRO A 113 -1.21 15.31 -6.17
C PRO A 113 -0.51 13.98 -6.52
N LEU A 114 -1.11 13.23 -7.44
CA LEU A 114 -0.42 12.15 -8.12
C LEU A 114 0.62 12.73 -9.09
N ILE A 115 1.80 12.12 -9.15
CA ILE A 115 2.79 12.43 -10.17
C ILE A 115 2.26 11.89 -11.51
N PRO A 116 2.12 12.72 -12.56
CA PRO A 116 1.55 12.27 -13.83
C PRO A 116 2.59 11.53 -14.69
N ASN A 117 2.10 10.77 -15.68
CA ASN A 117 2.90 10.08 -16.70
C ASN A 117 3.89 9.03 -16.16
N VAL A 118 3.48 8.28 -15.12
CA VAL A 118 4.26 7.19 -14.51
C VAL A 118 3.34 5.98 -14.26
N ASN A 119 3.89 4.77 -14.28
CA ASN A 119 3.11 3.51 -14.28
C ASN A 119 2.59 3.05 -12.90
N MET A 120 2.55 3.94 -11.90
CA MET A 120 2.08 3.66 -10.53
C MET A 120 1.55 4.96 -9.88
N TYR A 121 0.84 4.82 -8.76
CA TYR A 121 0.39 5.96 -7.94
C TYR A 121 1.53 6.57 -7.12
N TYR A 122 2.40 7.30 -7.79
CA TYR A 122 3.46 8.07 -7.16
C TYR A 122 2.94 9.37 -6.58
N VAL A 123 3.47 9.74 -5.41
CA VAL A 123 3.16 10.99 -4.72
C VAL A 123 4.46 11.65 -4.23
N GLU A 124 4.42 12.95 -4.00
CA GLU A 124 5.54 13.68 -3.43
C GLU A 124 5.55 13.57 -1.89
N VAL A 125 6.64 13.04 -1.33
CA VAL A 125 6.91 13.03 0.12
C VAL A 125 7.97 14.05 0.45
N LEU A 126 7.65 14.94 1.39
CA LEU A 126 8.50 16.06 1.82
C LEU A 126 9.40 15.69 3.01
N SER A 127 8.93 14.81 3.90
CA SER A 127 9.69 14.32 5.04
C SER A 127 8.92 13.26 5.83
N ILE A 128 9.65 12.59 6.72
CA ILE A 128 9.08 11.79 7.80
C ILE A 128 9.36 12.50 9.14
N SER A 129 8.39 12.51 10.03
CA SER A 129 8.55 12.95 11.41
C SER A 129 8.34 11.79 12.38
N MET A 130 9.00 11.87 13.53
CA MET A 130 8.78 10.99 14.67
C MET A 130 8.45 11.85 15.89
N GLU A 131 7.34 11.58 16.58
CA GLU A 131 6.88 12.40 17.72
C GLU A 131 6.76 13.89 17.37
N GLY A 132 6.26 14.20 16.17
CA GLY A 132 6.14 15.57 15.64
C GLY A 132 7.47 16.24 15.27
N LYS A 133 8.62 15.58 15.51
CA LYS A 133 9.94 16.09 15.11
C LYS A 133 10.33 15.54 13.74
N LYS A 134 10.54 16.44 12.78
CA LYS A 134 11.07 16.10 11.46
C LYS A 134 12.42 15.39 11.56
N LEU A 135 12.53 14.24 10.92
CA LEU A 135 13.76 13.46 10.84
C LEU A 135 14.72 14.09 9.82
N PRO A 136 16.05 13.98 10.02
CA PRO A 136 17.05 14.58 9.15
C PRO A 136 17.27 13.76 7.86
N ILE A 137 16.19 13.40 7.17
CA ILE A 137 16.23 12.70 5.89
C ILE A 137 16.33 13.75 4.77
N ASP A 138 17.29 13.58 3.87
CA ASP A 138 17.39 14.43 2.69
C ASP A 138 16.16 14.19 1.79
N PRO A 139 15.39 15.23 1.41
CA PRO A 139 14.23 15.05 0.53
C PRO A 139 14.55 14.33 -0.79
N VAL A 140 15.80 14.36 -1.26
CA VAL A 140 16.24 13.60 -2.45
C VAL A 140 15.96 12.09 -2.34
N GLU A 141 15.89 11.56 -1.12
CA GLU A 141 15.62 10.16 -0.83
C GLU A 141 14.20 9.73 -1.24
N PHE A 142 13.28 10.68 -1.36
CA PHE A 142 11.89 10.46 -1.77
C PHE A 142 11.58 10.90 -3.19
N GLN A 143 12.53 11.56 -3.87
CA GLN A 143 12.30 12.13 -5.19
C GLN A 143 12.27 11.05 -6.26
N LEU A 144 11.29 11.15 -7.17
CA LEU A 144 11.29 10.39 -8.40
C LEU A 144 12.32 10.99 -9.35
N ARG A 145 13.28 10.19 -9.79
CA ARG A 145 14.35 10.64 -10.67
C ARG A 145 13.93 10.56 -12.13
N SER A 146 14.68 11.24 -13.01
CA SER A 146 14.42 11.27 -14.45
C SER A 146 14.50 9.91 -15.15
N ASP A 147 15.12 8.91 -14.52
CA ASP A 147 15.20 7.53 -14.99
C ASP A 147 14.04 6.65 -14.47
N PHE A 148 12.98 7.27 -13.93
CA PHE A 148 11.82 6.62 -13.30
C PHE A 148 12.16 5.72 -12.11
N LYS A 149 13.34 5.89 -11.52
CA LYS A 149 13.74 5.20 -10.29
C LYS A 149 13.58 6.12 -9.08
N GLY A 150 13.55 5.53 -7.89
CA GLY A 150 13.25 6.28 -6.67
C GLY A 150 11.77 6.59 -6.56
N GLY A 151 11.47 7.76 -6.00
CA GLY A 151 10.11 8.19 -5.74
C GLY A 151 9.48 7.49 -4.54
N PHE A 152 8.20 7.78 -4.33
CA PHE A 152 7.38 7.19 -3.28
C PHE A 152 6.02 6.77 -3.86
N ALA A 153 5.74 5.47 -3.86
CA ALA A 153 4.52 4.89 -4.45
C ALA A 153 3.55 4.38 -3.36
N ILE A 154 2.26 4.49 -3.62
CA ILE A 154 1.20 3.90 -2.78
C ILE A 154 0.80 2.55 -3.38
N ASP A 155 1.07 1.46 -2.65
CA ASP A 155 1.05 0.10 -3.21
C ASP A 155 0.43 -0.90 -2.22
N THR A 156 -0.82 -1.29 -2.45
CA THR A 156 -1.51 -2.34 -1.67
C THR A 156 -1.06 -3.76 -2.01
N GLY A 157 -0.35 -3.96 -3.14
CA GLY A 157 0.26 -5.23 -3.53
C GLY A 157 1.54 -5.52 -2.75
N SER A 158 2.17 -4.50 -2.17
CA SER A 158 3.24 -4.64 -1.20
C SER A 158 2.70 -4.79 0.22
N ALA A 159 3.03 -5.90 0.88
CA ALA A 159 2.62 -6.15 2.26
C ALA A 159 3.15 -5.10 3.26
N LEU A 160 4.40 -4.66 3.05
CA LEU A 160 5.14 -3.80 3.95
C LEU A 160 5.46 -2.45 3.29
N THR A 161 5.64 -1.43 4.13
CA THR A 161 6.33 -0.21 3.72
C THR A 161 7.81 -0.48 3.52
N TYR A 162 8.35 0.02 2.41
CA TYR A 162 9.76 -0.05 2.10
C TYR A 162 10.34 1.35 1.96
N LEU A 163 11.48 1.61 2.60
CA LEU A 163 12.19 2.86 2.49
C LEU A 163 13.57 2.62 1.88
N VAL A 164 14.05 3.53 1.03
CA VAL A 164 15.44 3.46 0.56
C VAL A 164 16.40 3.49 1.74
N GLN A 165 17.53 2.79 1.60
CA GLN A 165 18.44 2.48 2.70
C GLN A 165 18.78 3.68 3.59
N ASN A 166 19.07 4.85 3.02
CA ASN A 166 19.40 6.05 3.79
C ASN A 166 18.24 6.53 4.66
N ALA A 167 17.03 6.64 4.09
CA ALA A 167 15.83 7.03 4.82
C ALA A 167 15.47 5.99 5.91
N TYR A 168 15.54 4.71 5.55
CA TYR A 168 15.33 3.60 6.47
C TYR A 168 16.26 3.66 7.69
N ASN A 169 17.56 3.87 7.46
CA ASN A 169 18.56 3.90 8.52
C ASN A 169 18.29 5.03 9.52
N ILE A 170 17.86 6.20 9.06
CA ILE A 170 17.53 7.33 9.93
C ILE A 170 16.30 7.01 10.80
N VAL A 171 15.24 6.46 10.21
CA VAL A 171 14.04 6.01 10.95
C VAL A 171 14.42 4.96 11.98
N ARG A 172 15.18 3.94 11.58
CA ARG A 172 15.66 2.85 12.44
C ARG A 172 16.45 3.38 13.63
N VAL A 173 17.42 4.27 13.41
CA VAL A 173 18.27 4.82 14.49
C VAL A 173 17.44 5.59 15.51
N GLU A 174 16.51 6.42 15.06
CA GLU A 174 15.67 7.22 15.96
C GLU A 174 14.68 6.35 16.73
N ILE A 175 14.11 5.31 16.12
CA ILE A 175 13.29 4.30 16.81
C ILE A 175 14.10 3.55 17.86
N VAL A 176 15.30 3.07 17.52
CA VAL A 176 16.19 2.38 18.48
C VAL A 176 16.48 3.29 19.67
N LYS A 177 16.82 4.54 19.42
CA LYS A 177 17.09 5.53 20.46
C LYS A 177 15.88 5.79 21.36
N TYR A 178 14.68 5.86 20.79
CA TYR A 178 13.45 5.98 21.56
C TYR A 178 13.23 4.75 22.46
N LEU A 179 13.34 3.55 21.90
CA LEU A 179 13.06 2.29 22.61
C LEU A 179 14.12 1.92 23.65
N GLN A 180 15.36 2.42 23.51
CA GLN A 180 16.40 2.30 24.54
C GLN A 180 15.98 2.88 25.89
N ALA A 181 15.13 3.92 25.92
CA ALA A 181 14.61 4.48 27.17
C ALA A 181 13.78 3.48 27.99
N TYR A 182 13.28 2.42 27.34
CA TYR A 182 12.54 1.32 27.96
C TYR A 182 13.42 0.08 28.23
N ASN A 183 14.75 0.18 28.06
CA ASN A 183 15.71 -0.92 28.11
C ASN A 183 15.49 -1.99 27.04
N TRP A 184 14.87 -1.63 25.91
CA TRP A 184 14.70 -2.55 24.79
C TRP A 184 15.97 -2.55 23.94
N ASN A 185 16.63 -3.70 23.90
CA ASN A 185 17.84 -3.89 23.12
C ASN A 185 17.50 -4.63 21.83
N PRO A 186 17.93 -4.12 20.65
CA PRO A 186 17.69 -4.80 19.39
C PRO A 186 18.24 -6.22 19.38
N THR A 187 17.45 -7.16 18.88
CA THR A 187 17.82 -8.56 18.65
C THR A 187 17.74 -8.88 17.16
N VAL A 188 18.49 -9.91 16.75
CA VAL A 188 18.55 -10.37 15.36
C VAL A 188 18.09 -11.82 15.33
N HIS A 189 17.08 -12.07 14.51
CA HIS A 189 16.47 -13.39 14.31
C HIS A 189 16.70 -13.81 12.86
N SER A 190 17.51 -14.85 12.67
CA SER A 190 17.94 -15.31 11.32
C SER A 190 16.82 -15.87 10.46
N GLU A 191 15.76 -16.32 11.11
CA GLU A 191 14.56 -16.94 10.56
C GLU A 191 13.49 -15.92 10.18
N LEU A 192 13.64 -14.67 10.64
CA LEU A 192 12.74 -13.56 10.32
C LEU A 192 13.39 -12.63 9.29
N PRO A 193 12.62 -12.08 8.33
CA PRO A 193 13.14 -11.15 7.34
C PRO A 193 13.36 -9.72 7.90
N TYR A 194 13.15 -9.50 9.20
CA TYR A 194 13.20 -8.18 9.84
C TYR A 194 14.53 -7.96 10.55
N ASP A 195 15.16 -6.81 10.30
CA ASP A 195 16.49 -6.44 10.81
C ASP A 195 16.44 -5.54 12.07
N LEU A 196 15.24 -5.22 12.55
CA LEU A 196 15.01 -4.58 13.84
C LEU A 196 13.90 -5.30 14.60
N CYS A 197 14.29 -6.14 15.56
CA CYS A 197 13.40 -6.84 16.47
C CYS A 197 13.81 -6.64 17.93
N TYR A 198 12.92 -7.01 18.84
CA TYR A 198 13.12 -6.96 20.28
C TYR A 198 12.43 -8.17 20.92
N ASP A 199 13.12 -8.87 21.83
CA ASP A 199 12.58 -10.03 22.56
C ASP A 199 11.78 -9.56 23.77
N VAL A 200 10.68 -8.86 23.48
CA VAL A 200 9.84 -8.18 24.45
C VAL A 200 8.37 -8.30 24.05
N ILE A 201 7.53 -8.46 25.05
CA ILE A 201 6.08 -8.32 24.91
C ILE A 201 5.72 -6.91 25.39
N PRO A 202 5.20 -6.03 24.53
CA PRO A 202 4.73 -4.72 24.96
C PRO A 202 3.67 -4.85 26.06
N ILE A 203 3.80 -4.08 27.13
CA ILE A 203 2.76 -4.00 28.15
C ILE A 203 1.52 -3.26 27.61
N GLU A 204 0.37 -3.49 28.26
CA GLU A 204 -0.86 -2.77 27.95
C GLU A 204 -0.63 -1.25 28.09
N ASN A 205 -1.02 -0.48 27.06
CA ASN A 205 -0.78 0.97 26.95
C ASN A 205 0.69 1.43 26.87
N GLN A 206 1.62 0.54 26.50
CA GLN A 206 2.99 0.92 26.18
C GLN A 206 2.99 2.07 25.14
N GLN A 207 3.70 3.15 25.45
CA GLN A 207 3.89 4.28 24.54
C GLN A 207 4.92 3.92 23.47
N PHE A 208 4.67 4.36 22.26
CA PHE A 208 5.51 4.09 21.11
C PHE A 208 5.65 5.32 20.23
N PRO A 209 6.76 5.45 19.50
CA PRO A 209 6.94 6.60 18.64
C PRO A 209 5.91 6.53 17.52
N SER A 210 5.14 7.59 17.36
CA SER A 210 4.31 7.84 16.20
C SER A 210 5.17 8.36 15.06
N LEU A 211 5.06 7.69 13.92
CA LEU A 211 5.58 8.21 12.66
C LEU A 211 4.51 9.01 11.92
N THR A 212 4.96 9.99 11.17
CA THR A 212 4.14 10.76 10.25
C THR A 212 4.86 10.89 8.92
N ILE A 213 4.18 10.53 7.83
CA ILE A 213 4.67 10.78 6.47
C ILE A 213 4.02 12.06 5.97
N HIS A 214 4.85 13.07 5.69
CA HIS A 214 4.40 14.35 5.18
C HIS A 214 4.44 14.33 3.65
N PHE A 215 3.27 14.28 3.03
CA PHE A 215 3.12 14.48 1.59
C PHE A 215 3.02 15.96 1.25
N LEU A 216 3.07 16.28 -0.05
CA LEU A 216 2.71 17.61 -0.51
C LEU A 216 1.21 17.86 -0.28
N GLY A 217 0.89 18.67 0.74
CA GLY A 217 -0.49 19.10 1.03
C GLY A 217 -1.30 18.14 1.91
N ALA A 218 -0.72 17.01 2.34
CA ALA A 218 -1.36 16.03 3.21
C ALA A 218 -0.37 15.38 4.18
N ASN A 219 -0.85 14.87 5.30
CA ASN A 219 -0.08 14.05 6.22
C ASN A 219 -0.76 12.70 6.45
N LEU A 220 0.03 11.63 6.42
CA LEU A 220 -0.35 10.35 7.03
C LEU A 220 0.14 10.36 8.47
N ASP A 221 -0.68 10.95 9.33
CA ASP A 221 -0.40 11.12 10.76
C ASP A 221 -0.72 9.84 11.54
N GLN A 222 -0.14 9.70 12.73
CA GLN A 222 -0.50 8.67 13.72
C GLN A 222 -0.29 7.22 13.27
N LEU A 223 0.79 6.95 12.52
CA LEU A 223 1.31 5.59 12.41
C LEU A 223 1.89 5.17 13.77
N GLY A 224 1.00 4.70 14.67
CA GLY A 224 1.36 4.19 15.99
C GLY A 224 2.02 2.80 15.92
N SER A 225 2.32 2.22 17.09
CA SER A 225 3.02 0.93 17.16
C SER A 225 2.37 -0.20 16.39
N HIS A 226 1.05 -0.30 16.43
CA HIS A 226 0.30 -1.32 15.71
C HIS A 226 0.45 -1.24 14.18
N ARG A 227 0.98 -0.11 13.64
CA ARG A 227 1.28 0.08 12.21
C ARG A 227 2.77 0.10 11.89
N VAL A 228 3.64 0.28 12.88
CA VAL A 228 5.10 0.32 12.69
C VAL A 228 5.77 -0.98 13.14
N PHE A 229 5.12 -1.78 13.99
CA PHE A 229 5.65 -3.00 14.54
C PHE A 229 4.61 -4.13 14.53
N LYS A 230 5.10 -5.37 14.56
CA LYS A 230 4.28 -6.58 14.67
C LYS A 230 4.90 -7.57 15.65
N LEU A 231 4.06 -8.21 16.46
CA LEU A 231 4.46 -9.28 17.37
C LEU A 231 4.47 -10.63 16.63
N PHE A 232 5.55 -11.38 16.82
CA PHE A 232 5.80 -12.71 16.27
C PHE A 232 6.05 -13.69 17.42
N TYR A 233 5.58 -14.92 17.23
CA TYR A 233 5.78 -16.04 18.18
C TYR A 233 5.45 -15.71 19.65
N ASP A 234 4.57 -14.73 19.85
CA ASP A 234 4.12 -14.20 21.15
C ASP A 234 5.21 -13.55 22.03
N ASP A 235 6.44 -13.37 21.55
CA ASP A 235 7.55 -12.77 22.33
C ASP A 235 8.51 -11.88 21.53
N THR A 236 8.37 -11.82 20.22
CA THR A 236 9.33 -11.15 19.33
C THR A 236 8.66 -9.99 18.60
N PHE A 237 8.99 -8.76 18.97
CA PHE A 237 8.37 -7.55 18.43
C PHE A 237 9.28 -6.90 17.37
N CYS A 238 8.90 -7.00 16.10
CA CYS A 238 9.72 -6.55 14.97
C CYS A 238 9.14 -5.34 14.26
N MET A 239 10.01 -4.44 13.81
CA MET A 239 9.61 -3.33 12.97
C MET A 239 9.09 -3.86 11.62
N PHE A 240 7.93 -3.34 11.23
CA PHE A 240 7.16 -3.73 10.05
C PHE A 240 7.35 -2.77 8.87
N ILE A 241 8.56 -2.21 8.78
CA ILE A 241 9.09 -1.39 7.70
C ILE A 241 10.44 -1.99 7.36
N LEU A 242 10.75 -2.17 6.08
CA LEU A 242 12.00 -2.77 5.63
C LEU A 242 12.79 -1.82 4.73
N PRO A 243 14.13 -1.99 4.63
CA PRO A 243 14.91 -1.28 3.64
C PRO A 243 14.65 -1.83 2.24
N THR A 244 14.76 -0.96 1.24
CA THR A 244 15.00 -1.34 -0.15
C THR A 244 16.33 -0.75 -0.63
N SER A 245 16.77 -1.15 -1.83
CA SER A 245 18.00 -0.63 -2.42
C SER A 245 17.96 0.90 -2.51
N GLN A 246 19.11 1.55 -2.40
CA GLN A 246 19.22 3.01 -2.48
C GLN A 246 18.72 3.59 -3.82
N GLN A 247 18.67 2.77 -4.87
CA GLN A 247 18.09 3.15 -6.16
C GLN A 247 16.61 2.76 -6.30
N GLY A 248 16.07 1.97 -5.37
CA GLY A 248 14.73 1.44 -5.39
C GLY A 248 13.66 2.49 -5.11
N THR A 249 12.41 2.06 -5.23
CA THR A 249 11.22 2.87 -4.97
C THR A 249 10.83 2.76 -3.50
N ASN A 250 10.59 3.89 -2.82
CA ASN A 250 9.93 3.87 -1.53
C ASN A 250 8.46 3.48 -1.72
N ILE A 251 7.90 2.70 -0.80
CA ILE A 251 6.55 2.17 -0.89
C ILE A 251 5.82 2.40 0.42
N LEU A 252 4.59 2.92 0.37
CA LEU A 252 3.63 2.73 1.45
C LEU A 252 2.85 1.44 1.20
N GLY A 253 3.13 0.42 2.01
CA GLY A 253 2.52 -0.91 1.87
C GLY A 253 1.17 -1.05 2.57
N ALA A 254 0.47 -2.14 2.27
CA ALA A 254 -0.87 -2.47 2.77
C ALA A 254 -0.99 -2.38 4.30
N PHE A 255 0.00 -2.88 5.05
CA PHE A 255 -0.05 -2.85 6.52
C PHE A 255 -0.14 -1.42 7.09
N GLN A 256 0.58 -0.46 6.50
CA GLN A 256 0.53 0.94 6.92
C GLN A 256 -0.64 1.73 6.31
N GLN A 257 -1.32 1.18 5.30
CA GLN A 257 -2.55 1.74 4.72
C GLN A 257 -3.81 1.34 5.51
N ALA A 258 -3.72 0.31 6.36
CA ALA A 258 -4.86 -0.19 7.13
C ALA A 258 -5.54 0.91 7.98
N ASP A 259 -6.88 0.87 8.02
CA ASP A 259 -7.78 1.84 8.65
C ASP A 259 -7.82 3.25 8.05
N TYR A 260 -7.08 3.50 6.97
CA TYR A 260 -7.25 4.72 6.18
C TYR A 260 -8.07 4.43 4.92
N GLN A 261 -8.90 5.39 4.54
CA GLN A 261 -9.56 5.38 3.24
C GLN A 261 -8.69 6.14 2.24
N PHE A 262 -8.30 5.46 1.17
CA PHE A 262 -7.58 6.07 0.05
C PHE A 262 -8.52 6.22 -1.14
N LEU A 263 -8.53 7.41 -1.74
CA LEU A 263 -9.21 7.69 -3.00
C LEU A 263 -8.17 8.04 -4.06
N PHE A 264 -8.10 7.24 -5.12
CA PHE A 264 -7.26 7.50 -6.27
C PHE A 264 -8.08 8.19 -7.36
N ASP A 265 -7.99 9.52 -7.43
CA ASP A 265 -8.60 10.29 -8.52
C ASP A 265 -7.66 10.32 -9.73
N VAL A 266 -7.97 9.46 -10.71
CA VAL A 266 -7.23 9.35 -11.98
C VAL A 266 -7.92 10.08 -13.15
N GLY A 267 -9.09 10.68 -12.90
CA GLY A 267 -9.95 11.25 -13.94
C GLY A 267 -9.75 12.75 -14.18
N THR A 268 -9.01 13.43 -13.31
CA THR A 268 -8.78 14.88 -13.36
C THR A 268 -7.47 15.20 -14.08
N GLY A 269 -7.51 15.10 -15.41
CA GLY A 269 -6.58 15.74 -16.33
C GLY A 269 -7.25 16.90 -17.08
#